data_AF-A0A9Q3ZQ95-F1
#
_entry.id   AF-A0A9Q3ZQ95-F1
#
_cell.length_a   1.000
_cell.length_b   1.000
_cell.length_c   1.000
_cell.angle_alpha   90.00
_cell.angle_beta   90.00
_cell.angle_gamma   90.00
#
_symmetry.space_group_name_H-M   'P 1'
#
loop_
_entity.id
_entity.type
_entity.pdbx_description
1 polymer ?
#
loop_
_entity_poly.entity_id
_entity_poly.type
_entity_poly.pdbx_seq_one_letter_code
_entity_poly.pdbx_strand_id
1 'polypeptide(L)'
;MTETETRAIFLEELNRVAPDIDPATVRDTDHLQDDLDLDSMDILNLVTALHARLGVSIPESDYKEIETPRKANGYLARRLREPE
;
A
#
# COMPACT_ATOMS: atom_id res chain seq x y z
N MET A 1 11.24 -1.15 10.94
CA MET A 1 10.34 -2.11 10.27
C MET A 1 11.07 -2.80 9.14
N THR A 2 10.87 -4.10 9.00
CA THR A 2 11.41 -4.93 7.92
C THR A 2 10.45 -4.94 6.71
N GLU A 3 10.95 -5.23 5.51
CA GLU A 3 10.12 -5.30 4.29
C GLU A 3 8.94 -6.27 4.44
N THR A 4 9.14 -7.37 5.18
CA THR A 4 8.10 -8.37 5.46
C THR A 4 6.97 -7.83 6.34
N GLU A 5 7.28 -7.01 7.34
CA GLU A 5 6.26 -6.38 8.21
C GLU A 5 5.44 -5.35 7.43
N THR A 6 6.10 -4.51 6.64
CA THR A 6 5.43 -3.51 5.80
C THR A 6 4.48 -4.18 4.82
N ARG A 7 4.92 -5.30 4.21
CA ARG A 7 4.10 -6.09 3.29
C ARG A 7 2.87 -6.67 3.97
N ALA A 8 3.02 -7.22 5.17
CA ALA A 8 1.91 -7.77 5.92
C ALA A 8 0.87 -6.70 6.24
N ILE A 9 1.31 -5.51 6.68
CA ILE A 9 0.44 -4.38 6.97
C ILE A 9 -0.24 -3.89 5.70
N PHE A 10 0.49 -3.75 4.59
CA PHE A 10 -0.06 -3.36 3.30
C PHE A 10 -1.18 -4.29 2.85
N LEU A 11 -0.97 -5.61 2.92
CA LEU A 11 -1.98 -6.60 2.56
C LEU A 11 -3.20 -6.60 3.50
N GLU A 12 -3.00 -6.33 4.79
CA GLU A 12 -4.08 -6.21 5.76
C GLU A 12 -4.96 -4.99 5.46
N GLU A 13 -4.35 -3.83 5.17
CA GLU A 13 -5.08 -2.63 4.79
C GLU A 13 -5.71 -2.75 3.39
N LEU A 14 -5.05 -3.43 2.45
CA LEU A 14 -5.61 -3.72 1.13
C LEU A 14 -6.91 -4.51 1.24
N ASN A 15 -6.92 -5.60 2.01
CA ASN A 15 -8.11 -6.42 2.25
C ASN A 15 -9.20 -5.64 3.01
N ARG A 16 -8.84 -4.69 3.88
CA ARG A 16 -9.82 -3.81 4.54
C ARG A 16 -10.57 -2.92 3.55
N VAL A 17 -9.85 -2.38 2.58
CA VAL A 17 -10.43 -1.46 1.59
C VAL A 17 -11.19 -2.25 0.52
N ALA A 18 -10.57 -3.32 0.03
CA ALA A 18 -11.12 -4.17 -1.01
C ALA A 18 -11.15 -5.62 -0.49
N PRO A 19 -12.21 -6.00 0.26
CA PRO A 19 -12.35 -7.34 0.82
C PRO A 19 -12.57 -8.43 -0.23
N ASP A 20 -12.88 -8.05 -1.48
CA ASP A 20 -13.01 -8.96 -2.61
C ASP A 20 -11.64 -9.46 -3.12
N ILE A 21 -10.54 -8.79 -2.77
CA ILE A 21 -9.18 -9.19 -3.14
C ILE A 21 -8.65 -10.18 -2.10
N ASP A 22 -8.17 -11.33 -2.57
CA ASP A 22 -7.43 -12.25 -1.70
C ASP A 22 -5.96 -11.81 -1.55
N PRO A 23 -5.53 -11.33 -0.37
CA PRO A 23 -4.14 -10.91 -0.14
C PRO A 23 -3.12 -12.04 -0.31
N ALA A 24 -3.54 -13.31 -0.24
CA ALA A 24 -2.66 -14.45 -0.48
C ALA A 24 -2.33 -14.63 -1.97
N THR A 25 -3.19 -14.13 -2.87
CA THR A 25 -2.96 -14.20 -4.32
C THR A 25 -2.25 -12.97 -4.89
N VAL A 26 -2.22 -11.87 -4.14
CA VAL A 26 -1.54 -10.63 -4.53
C VAL A 26 -0.03 -10.82 -4.62
N ARG A 27 0.50 -10.59 -5.81
CA ARG A 27 1.94 -10.61 -6.12
C ARG A 27 2.51 -9.21 -5.96
N ASP A 28 3.80 -9.13 -5.67
CA ASP A 28 4.46 -7.83 -5.47
C ASP A 28 4.52 -6.97 -6.74
N THR A 29 4.32 -7.59 -7.91
CA THR A 29 4.31 -6.94 -9.22
C THR A 29 2.92 -6.57 -9.71
N ASP A 30 1.86 -6.98 -9.01
CA ASP A 30 0.49 -6.73 -9.45
C ASP A 30 0.17 -5.25 -9.30
N HIS A 31 -0.44 -4.68 -10.33
CA HIS A 31 -0.85 -3.30 -10.34
C HIS A 31 -2.16 -3.14 -9.57
N LEU A 32 -2.20 -2.23 -8.59
CA LEU A 32 -3.38 -2.01 -7.76
C LEU A 32 -4.62 -1.65 -8.58
N GLN A 33 -4.48 -0.77 -9.57
CA GLN A 33 -5.62 -0.36 -10.39
C GLN A 33 -5.94 -1.35 -11.53
N ASP A 34 -4.94 -1.76 -12.32
CA ASP A 34 -5.17 -2.64 -13.48
C ASP A 34 -5.35 -4.13 -13.14
N ASP A 35 -4.57 -4.70 -12.21
CA ASP A 35 -4.64 -6.14 -11.89
C ASP A 35 -5.60 -6.43 -10.73
N LEU A 36 -5.69 -5.51 -9.77
CA LEU A 36 -6.51 -5.66 -8.57
C LEU A 36 -7.84 -4.88 -8.63
N ASP A 37 -8.12 -4.21 -9.75
CA ASP A 37 -9.37 -3.49 -10.02
C ASP A 37 -9.71 -2.45 -8.92
N LEU A 38 -8.69 -1.83 -8.32
CA LEU A 38 -8.89 -0.79 -7.31
C LEU A 38 -9.23 0.56 -7.95
N ASP A 39 -10.30 1.17 -7.46
CA ASP A 39 -10.68 2.52 -7.83
C ASP A 39 -9.82 3.58 -7.12
N SER A 40 -9.88 4.82 -7.61
CA SER A 40 -9.18 5.96 -6.98
C SER A 40 -9.58 6.18 -5.51
N MET A 41 -10.83 5.88 -5.16
CA MET A 41 -11.31 5.92 -3.78
C MET A 41 -10.67 4.83 -2.91
N ASP A 42 -10.46 3.63 -3.46
CA ASP A 42 -9.82 2.54 -2.74
C ASP A 42 -8.35 2.87 -2.47
N ILE A 43 -7.64 3.40 -3.47
CA ILE A 43 -6.26 3.87 -3.28
C ILE A 43 -6.20 4.95 -2.17
N LEU A 44 -7.11 5.92 -2.18
CA LEU A 44 -7.16 6.97 -1.16
C LEU A 44 -7.42 6.39 0.25
N ASN A 45 -8.35 5.46 0.37
CA ASN A 45 -8.65 4.78 1.64
C ASN A 45 -7.45 3.96 2.12
N LEU A 46 -6.78 3.24 1.23
CA LEU A 46 -5.59 2.44 1.53
C LEU A 46 -4.46 3.33 2.04
N VAL A 47 -4.18 4.43 1.33
CA VAL A 47 -3.19 5.42 1.73
C VAL A 47 -3.52 6.03 3.09
N THR A 48 -4.78 6.38 3.32
CA THR A 48 -5.24 6.98 4.57
C THR A 48 -5.08 6.00 5.74
N ALA A 49 -5.40 4.72 5.52
CA ALA A 49 -5.26 3.67 6.52
C ALA A 49 -3.78 3.39 6.84
N LEU A 50 -2.92 3.32 5.81
CA LEU A 50 -1.47 3.20 5.97
C LEU A 50 -0.90 4.40 6.72
N HIS A 51 -1.31 5.63 6.39
CA HIS A 51 -0.91 6.83 7.10
C HIS A 51 -1.33 6.78 8.57
N ALA A 52 -2.58 6.41 8.87
CA ALA A 52 -3.06 6.32 10.25
C ALA A 52 -2.33 5.24 11.07
N ARG A 53 -1.97 4.12 10.42
CA ARG A 53 -1.35 2.97 11.09
C ARG A 53 0.16 3.08 11.24
N LEU A 54 0.84 3.63 10.23
CA LEU A 54 2.30 3.73 10.15
C LEU A 54 2.83 5.15 10.43
N GLY A 55 1.97 6.15 10.40
CA GLY A 55 2.36 7.57 10.50
C GLY A 55 3.02 8.12 9.23
N VAL A 56 2.86 7.44 8.08
CA VAL A 56 3.54 7.79 6.83
C VAL A 56 2.65 8.59 5.89
N SER A 57 3.08 9.79 5.50
CA SER A 57 2.31 10.64 4.59
C SER A 57 2.61 10.28 3.14
N ILE A 58 1.57 9.95 2.37
CA ILE A 58 1.66 9.58 0.96
C ILE A 58 0.82 10.58 0.16
N PRO A 59 1.44 11.64 -0.41
CA PRO A 59 0.72 12.60 -1.23
C PRO A 59 0.30 11.95 -2.56
N GLU A 60 -0.74 12.51 -3.18
CA GLU A 60 -1.26 12.04 -4.49
C GLU A 60 -0.19 12.02 -5.59
N SER A 61 0.81 12.91 -5.49
CA SER A 61 1.95 12.94 -6.42
C SER A 61 2.79 11.66 -6.37
N ASP A 62 2.82 10.99 -5.22
CA ASP A 62 3.57 9.76 -4.98
C ASP A 62 2.72 8.50 -5.21
N TYR A 63 1.48 8.62 -5.70
CA TYR A 63 0.63 7.44 -5.98
C TYR A 63 1.29 6.47 -6.98
N LYS A 64 2.11 7.01 -7.88
CA LYS A 64 2.92 6.24 -8.84
C LYS A 64 3.96 5.33 -8.17
N GLU A 65 4.39 5.70 -6.97
CA GLU A 65 5.34 4.97 -6.14
C GLU A 65 4.64 3.92 -5.26
N ILE A 66 3.31 3.83 -5.29
CA ILE A 66 2.54 2.79 -4.61
C ILE A 66 1.69 1.93 -5.56
N GLU A 67 1.76 2.16 -6.87
CA GLU A 67 1.01 1.40 -7.92
C GLU A 67 1.12 -0.12 -7.80
N THR A 68 2.20 -0.63 -7.21
CA THR A 68 2.40 -2.08 -6.97
C THR A 68 2.84 -2.30 -5.53
N PRO A 69 2.54 -3.47 -4.92
CA PRO A 69 2.96 -3.75 -3.55
C PRO A 69 4.48 -3.71 -3.35
N ARG A 70 5.26 -4.05 -4.38
CA ARG A 70 6.73 -3.91 -4.35
C ARG A 70 7.16 -2.46 -4.20
N LYS A 71 6.62 -1.56 -5.03
CA LYS A 71 6.94 -0.13 -4.96
C LYS A 71 6.45 0.44 -3.63
N ALA A 72 5.22 0.11 -3.23
CA ALA A 72 4.63 0.56 -1.98
C ALA A 72 5.49 0.15 -0.77
N ASN A 73 5.92 -1.11 -0.68
CA ASN A 73 6.80 -1.57 0.38
C ASN A 73 8.14 -0.83 0.40
N GLY A 74 8.74 -0.60 -0.76
CA GLY A 74 9.99 0.17 -0.87
C GLY A 74 9.82 1.62 -0.41
N TYR A 75 8.74 2.26 -0.84
CA TYR A 75 8.39 3.63 -0.48
C TYR A 75 8.13 3.75 1.03
N LEU A 76 7.29 2.88 1.59
CA LEU A 76 6.98 2.82 3.01
C LEU A 76 8.23 2.55 3.85
N ALA A 77 9.07 1.58 3.47
CA ALA A 77 10.31 1.26 4.18
C ALA A 77 11.34 2.41 4.16
N ARG A 78 11.28 3.28 3.14
CA ARG A 78 12.08 4.51 3.10
C ARG A 78 11.49 5.58 4.02
N ARG A 79 10.19 5.87 3.91
CA ARG A 79 9.49 6.85 4.76
C ARG A 79 9.58 6.51 6.25
N LEU A 80 9.47 5.24 6.61
CA LEU A 80 9.62 4.78 8.00
C LEU A 80 11.03 4.93 8.57
N ARG A 81 12.05 5.08 7.71
CA ARG A 81 13.44 5.34 8.12
C ARG A 81 13.74 6.84 8.25
N GLU A 82 12.94 7.69 7.61
CA GLU A 82 13.03 9.14 7.68
C GLU A 82 11.74 9.67 8.35
N PRO A 83 11.55 9.50 9.67
CA PRO A 83 10.49 10.20 10.37
C PRO A 83 10.79 11.70 10.30
N GLU A 84 9.99 12.46 9.54
CA GLU A 84 9.98 13.93 9.60
C GLU A 84 9.55 14.42 11.00
#